data_AF-U6DNQ2-F1
#
_entry.id   AF-U6DNQ2-F1
#
_cell.length_a   1.000
_cell.length_b   1.000
_cell.length_c   1.000
_cell.angle_alpha   90.00
_cell.angle_beta   90.00
_cell.angle_gamma   90.00
#
_symmetry.space_group_name_H-M   'P 1'
#
loop_
_entity.id
_entity.type
_entity.pdbx_description
1 polymer ?
#
loop_
_entity_poly.entity_id
_entity_poly.type
_entity_poly.pdbx_seq_one_letter_code
_entity_poly.pdbx_strand_id
1 'polypeptide(L)'
;QCVAAFAVSAVASQWERTGKPFNPLLGETYELIREDLGFRFISEQVSHHPPISAFYSEGLNQDFLFHGSIYPKLKFWGKSVEA
;
A
#
# COMPACT_ATOMS: atom_id res chain seq x y z
N GLN A 1 -15.79 -5.77 14.29
CA GLN A 1 -14.53 -5.73 15.07
C GLN A 1 -13.33 -6.14 14.22
N CYS A 2 -13.37 -7.27 13.50
CA CYS A 2 -12.23 -7.74 12.69
C CYS A 2 -11.77 -6.77 11.58
N VAL A 3 -12.69 -6.09 10.89
CA VAL A 3 -12.33 -5.09 9.85
C VAL A 3 -11.57 -3.89 10.44
N ALA A 4 -11.98 -3.40 11.61
CA ALA A 4 -11.30 -2.31 12.29
C ALA A 4 -9.90 -2.74 12.77
N ALA A 5 -9.79 -3.95 13.32
CA ALA A 5 -8.50 -4.53 13.70
C ALA A 5 -7.57 -4.68 12.48
N PHE A 6 -8.10 -5.15 11.35
CA PHE A 6 -7.36 -5.26 10.09
C PHE A 6 -6.84 -3.89 9.62
N ALA A 7 -7.68 -2.86 9.61
CA ALA A 7 -7.29 -1.51 9.20
C ALA A 7 -6.13 -0.95 10.04
N VAL A 8 -6.15 -1.15 11.37
CA VAL A 8 -5.06 -0.74 12.26
C VAL A 8 -3.80 -1.58 12.04
N SER A 9 -3.95 -2.90 11.87
CA SER A 9 -2.81 -3.80 11.63
C SER A 9 -2.06 -3.49 10.33
N ALA A 10 -2.77 -3.04 9.27
CA ALA A 10 -2.18 -2.72 7.98
C ALA A 10 -1.14 -1.58 8.03
N VAL A 11 -1.24 -0.70 9.04
CA VAL A 11 -0.33 0.44 9.24
C VAL A 11 0.63 0.24 10.42
N ALA A 12 0.59 -0.91 11.11
CA ALA A 12 1.38 -1.13 12.32
C ALA A 12 2.89 -1.30 12.06
N SER A 13 3.29 -1.65 10.84
CA SER A 13 4.68 -1.95 10.49
C SER A 13 5.57 -0.73 10.20
N GLN A 14 5.08 0.49 10.44
CA GLN A 14 5.79 1.73 10.08
C GLN A 14 6.79 2.21 11.14
N TRP A 15 6.69 1.74 12.39
CA TRP A 15 7.62 2.15 13.46
C TRP A 15 9.08 1.85 13.07
N GLU A 16 9.96 2.82 13.28
CA GLU A 16 11.40 2.78 12.94
C GLU A 16 11.77 2.60 11.45
N ARG A 17 10.80 2.48 10.54
CA ARG A 17 11.04 2.49 9.09
C ARG A 17 11.13 3.90 8.52
N THR A 18 12.13 4.64 8.96
CA THR A 18 12.35 6.05 8.56
C THR A 18 12.94 6.22 7.16
N GLY A 19 13.43 5.14 6.55
CA GLY A 19 13.97 5.15 5.18
C GLY A 19 12.88 5.37 4.14
N LYS A 20 13.10 6.33 3.24
CA LYS A 20 12.21 6.55 2.09
C LYS A 20 12.25 5.34 1.15
N PRO A 21 11.11 4.72 0.79
CA PRO A 21 11.10 3.71 -0.26
C PRO A 21 11.50 4.31 -1.61
N PHE A 22 11.89 3.45 -2.55
CA PHE A 22 12.12 3.88 -3.93
C PHE A 22 10.84 4.50 -4.49
N ASN A 23 11.01 5.58 -5.29
CA ASN A 23 9.91 6.17 -6.02
C ASN A 23 9.65 5.31 -7.26
N PRO A 24 8.50 4.64 -7.38
CA PRO A 24 8.27 3.72 -8.50
C PRO A 24 8.29 4.45 -9.85
N LEU A 25 8.77 3.76 -10.88
CA LEU A 25 8.67 4.24 -12.26
C LEU A 25 7.20 4.20 -12.71
N LEU A 26 6.82 5.06 -13.66
CA LEU A 26 5.47 5.02 -14.23
C LEU A 26 5.24 3.67 -14.93
N GLY A 27 4.15 2.98 -14.59
CA GLY A 27 3.83 1.64 -15.07
C GLY A 27 4.63 0.52 -14.39
N GLU A 28 5.45 0.81 -13.39
CA GLU A 28 6.11 -0.22 -12.57
C GLU A 28 5.06 -1.04 -11.83
N THR A 29 5.20 -2.37 -11.86
CA THR A 29 4.26 -3.32 -11.23
C THR A 29 4.95 -4.17 -10.18
N TYR A 30 4.20 -4.56 -9.14
CA TYR A 30 4.64 -5.54 -8.15
C TYR A 30 3.51 -6.51 -7.80
N GLU A 31 3.83 -7.81 -7.79
CA GLU A 31 2.91 -8.90 -7.46
C GLU A 31 3.40 -9.73 -6.26
N LEU A 32 2.45 -10.27 -5.49
CA LEU A 32 2.72 -11.14 -4.35
C LEU A 32 1.60 -12.17 -4.20
N ILE A 33 1.98 -13.44 -4.07
CA ILE A 33 1.05 -14.53 -3.74
C ILE A 33 1.52 -15.16 -2.43
N ARG A 34 0.60 -15.27 -1.47
CA ARG A 34 0.84 -15.89 -0.16
C ARG A 34 -0.20 -16.97 0.06
N GLU A 35 0.07 -18.17 -0.46
CA GLU A 35 -0.81 -19.33 -0.30
C GLU A 35 -1.02 -19.68 1.18
N ASP A 36 0.03 -19.54 2.00
CA ASP A 36 0.00 -19.76 3.44
C ASP A 36 -0.89 -18.77 4.20
N LEU A 37 -1.11 -17.57 3.64
CA LEU A 37 -2.00 -16.54 4.18
C LEU A 37 -3.32 -16.41 3.39
N GLY A 38 -3.50 -17.20 2.34
CA GLY A 38 -4.74 -17.27 1.57
C GLY A 38 -5.04 -16.05 0.68
N PHE A 39 -4.06 -15.27 0.23
CA PHE A 39 -4.32 -14.11 -0.65
C PHE A 39 -3.31 -13.92 -1.77
N ARG A 40 -3.74 -13.18 -2.81
CA ARG A 40 -2.87 -12.61 -3.84
C ARG A 40 -3.02 -11.10 -3.92
N PHE A 41 -1.98 -10.43 -4.41
CA PHE A 41 -1.87 -8.99 -4.48
C PHE A 41 -1.17 -8.58 -5.77
N ILE A 42 -1.65 -7.49 -6.38
CA ILE A 42 -1.01 -6.80 -7.51
C ILE A 42 -1.07 -5.30 -7.26
N SER A 43 -0.04 -4.58 -7.69
CA SER A 43 0.00 -3.12 -7.68
C SER A 43 0.70 -2.56 -8.91
N GLU A 44 0.34 -1.33 -9.26
CA GLU A 44 0.94 -0.58 -10.37
C GLU A 44 1.07 0.91 -9.99
N GLN A 45 2.18 1.53 -10.40
CA GLN A 45 2.32 2.97 -10.39
C GLN A 45 1.59 3.60 -11.58
N VAL A 46 0.31 3.92 -11.40
CA VAL A 46 -0.61 4.36 -12.46
C VAL A 46 -0.46 5.84 -12.84
N SER A 47 0.21 6.64 -12.00
CA SER A 47 0.48 8.06 -12.29
C SER A 47 1.76 8.52 -11.62
N HIS A 48 2.48 9.47 -12.24
CA HIS A 48 3.68 10.08 -11.66
C HIS A 48 3.48 11.55 -11.25
N HIS A 49 2.50 12.24 -11.84
CA HIS A 49 2.16 13.64 -11.53
C HIS A 49 0.64 13.84 -11.45
N PRO A 50 0.01 13.64 -10.27
CA PRO A 50 0.64 13.26 -9.00
C PRO A 50 1.06 11.77 -8.94
N PRO A 51 1.98 11.38 -8.05
CA PRO A 51 2.36 9.98 -7.87
C PRO A 51 1.19 9.20 -7.26
N ILE A 52 0.66 8.20 -7.98
CA ILE A 52 -0.43 7.34 -7.49
C ILE A 52 -0.04 5.88 -7.74
N SER A 53 -0.07 5.08 -6.68
CA SER A 53 0.07 3.63 -6.75
C SER A 53 -1.30 2.99 -6.50
N ALA A 54 -1.82 2.24 -7.47
CA ALA A 54 -3.04 1.47 -7.29
C ALA A 54 -2.71 0.05 -6.85
N PHE A 55 -3.56 -0.57 -6.05
CA PHE A 55 -3.41 -1.96 -5.64
C PHE A 55 -4.74 -2.70 -5.60
N TYR A 56 -4.66 -4.00 -5.80
CA TYR A 56 -5.78 -4.92 -5.76
C TYR A 56 -5.34 -6.22 -5.09
N SER A 57 -6.15 -6.71 -4.15
CA SER A 57 -5.90 -7.95 -3.42
C SER A 57 -7.20 -8.72 -3.23
N GLU A 58 -7.12 -10.03 -3.36
CA GLU A 58 -8.25 -10.92 -3.16
C GLU A 58 -7.82 -12.18 -2.43
N GLY A 59 -8.76 -12.76 -1.68
CA GLY A 59 -8.60 -14.06 -1.08
C GLY A 59 -8.63 -15.16 -2.12
N LEU A 60 -7.77 -16.17 -1.98
CA LEU A 60 -7.68 -17.29 -2.93
C LEU A 60 -8.97 -18.13 -2.97
N ASN A 61 -9.78 -18.06 -1.90
CA ASN A 61 -11.09 -18.71 -1.78
C ASN A 61 -12.26 -17.78 -2.14
N GLN A 62 -11.99 -16.60 -2.72
CA GLN A 62 -12.99 -15.60 -3.10
C GLN A 62 -13.84 -15.07 -1.92
N ASP A 63 -13.27 -15.11 -0.72
CA ASP A 63 -13.91 -14.73 0.55
C ASP A 63 -13.76 -13.24 0.86
N PHE A 64 -12.78 -12.56 0.27
CA PHE A 64 -12.64 -11.12 0.39
C PHE A 64 -12.05 -10.45 -0.86
N LEU A 65 -12.32 -9.14 -0.96
CA LEU A 65 -11.72 -8.24 -1.91
C LEU A 65 -11.25 -6.96 -1.19
N PHE A 66 -10.01 -6.57 -1.40
CA PHE A 66 -9.41 -5.36 -0.85
C PHE A 66 -8.61 -4.62 -1.91
N HIS A 67 -9.02 -3.40 -2.23
CA HIS A 67 -8.37 -2.59 -3.25
C HIS A 67 -8.37 -1.11 -2.86
N GLY A 68 -7.51 -0.34 -3.52
CA GLY A 68 -7.41 1.09 -3.28
C GLY A 68 -6.29 1.71 -4.09
N SER A 69 -6.02 2.97 -3.81
CA SER A 69 -4.87 3.68 -4.35
C SER A 69 -4.29 4.61 -3.30
N ILE A 70 -2.98 4.82 -3.38
CA ILE A 70 -2.22 5.66 -2.46
C ILE A 70 -1.66 6.83 -3.25
N TYR A 71 -2.01 8.04 -2.82
CA TYR A 71 -1.42 9.29 -3.28
C TYR A 71 -0.71 9.95 -2.09
N PRO A 72 0.60 9.72 -1.90
CA PRO A 72 1.34 10.32 -0.80
C PRO A 72 1.56 11.81 -1.10
N LYS A 73 1.03 12.70 -0.25
CA LYS A 73 1.14 14.15 -0.42
C LYS A 73 2.00 14.74 0.66
N LEU A 74 3.27 14.95 0.33
CA LEU A 74 4.25 15.49 1.26
C LEU A 74 3.99 16.98 1.56
N LYS A 75 3.96 17.32 2.84
CA LYS A 75 3.99 18.70 3.37
C LYS A 75 5.12 18.84 4.39
N PHE A 76 5.87 19.93 4.29
CA PHE A 76 6.95 20.25 5.21
C PHE A 76 6.50 21.29 6.23
N TRP A 77 6.65 20.96 7.52
CA TRP A 77 6.25 21.76 8.68
C TRP A 77 7.46 22.09 9.57
N GLY A 78 8.56 22.55 8.96
CA GLY A 78 9.78 22.98 9.65
C GLY A 78 10.63 21.83 10.19
N LYS A 79 10.20 21.17 11.27
CA LYS A 79 10.90 20.00 11.85
C LYS A 79 10.21 18.68 11.57
N SER A 80 9.10 18.70 10.83
CA SER A 80 8.30 17.52 10.54
C SER A 80 7.89 17.49 9.07
N VAL A 81 7.69 16.29 8.56
CA VAL A 81 7.10 16.03 7.23
C VAL A 81 5.85 15.20 7.44
N GLU A 82 4.75 15.61 6.83
CA GLU A 82 3.48 14.89 6.79
C GLU A 82 3.34 14.30 5.37
N ALA A 83 2.96 13.03 5.27
CA ALA A 83 2.83 12.30 4.02
C ALA A 83 1.42 11.76 3.81
#